data_AF-A0A7V9JVC1-F1
#
_entry.id   AF-A0A7V9JVC1-F1
#
_cell.length_a   1.000
_cell.length_b   1.000
_cell.length_c   1.000
_cell.angle_alpha   90.00
_cell.angle_beta   90.00
_cell.angle_gamma   90.00
#
_symmetry.space_group_name_H-M   'P 1'
#
loop_
_entity.id
_entity.type
_entity.pdbx_description
1 polymer ?
#
loop_
_entity_poly.entity_id
_entity_poly.type
_entity_poly.pdbx_seq_one_letter_code
_entity_poly.pdbx_strand_id
1 'polypeptide(L)'
;YRKAGIILSGLVPNENLTKRMFEDERFQKQHNLMKAIDELNQKFGKDTVRFGSVKNEGSWKMKQTRKSQSYTTNWNEILVVN
;
A
#
# COMPACT_ATOMS: atom_id res chain seq x y z
N TYR A 1 -15.48 -1.34 -14.65
CA TYR A 1 -14.14 -1.10 -14.06
C TYR A 1 -13.49 0.00 -14.88
N ARG A 2 -13.41 1.23 -14.36
CA ARG A 2 -12.73 2.35 -15.06
C ARG A 2 -11.37 2.50 -14.40
N LYS A 3 -10.29 2.33 -15.15
CA LYS A 3 -8.93 2.47 -14.65
C LYS A 3 -8.58 3.95 -14.74
N ALA A 4 -8.52 4.63 -13.59
CA ALA A 4 -7.99 5.98 -13.50
C ALA A 4 -6.48 5.87 -13.23
N GLY A 5 -5.66 6.46 -14.09
CA GLY A 5 -4.23 6.64 -13.81
C GLY A 5 -4.07 7.85 -12.91
N ILE A 6 -3.68 7.64 -11.65
CA ILE A 6 -3.29 8.71 -10.75
C ILE A 6 -1.77 8.87 -10.91
N ILE A 7 -1.33 10.02 -11.42
CA ILE A 7 0.09 10.37 -11.49
C ILE A 7 0.36 11.31 -10.32
N LEU A 8 1.21 10.85 -9.39
CA LEU A 8 1.69 11.66 -8.27
C LEU A 8 3.01 12.32 -8.68
N SER A 9 2.94 13.55 -9.16
CA SER A 9 4.10 14.40 -9.44
C SER A 9 4.38 15.32 -8.25
N GLY A 10 5.66 15.50 -7.88
CA GLY A 10 6.06 16.44 -6.82
C GLY A 10 6.17 15.84 -5.42
N LEU A 11 6.39 14.52 -5.31
CA LEU A 11 6.74 13.91 -4.02
C LEU A 11 8.14 14.40 -3.62
N VAL A 12 8.21 15.09 -2.48
CA VAL A 12 9.46 15.62 -1.91
C VAL A 12 9.69 14.94 -0.57
N PRO A 13 10.94 14.56 -0.23
CA PRO A 13 11.27 14.04 1.10
C PRO A 13 10.83 15.01 2.19
N ASN A 14 10.32 14.47 3.30
CA ASN A 14 9.86 15.26 4.44
C ASN A 14 10.97 16.20 4.99
N GLU A 15 12.24 15.82 4.81
CA GLU A 15 13.43 16.58 5.18
C GLU A 15 13.56 17.92 4.43
N ASN A 16 13.02 18.01 3.21
CA ASN A 16 13.12 19.19 2.34
C ASN A 16 11.88 20.09 2.42
N LEU A 17 10.94 19.82 3.33
CA LEU A 17 9.78 20.68 3.53
C LEU A 17 10.18 21.93 4.32
N THR A 18 9.82 23.10 3.78
CA THR A 18 9.90 24.36 4.51
C THR A 18 9.16 24.21 5.85
N LYS A 19 9.86 24.43 6.96
CA LYS A 19 9.24 24.45 8.29
C LYS A 19 8.08 25.44 8.25
N ARG A 20 6.90 24.97 8.70
CA ARG A 20 5.71 25.83 8.80
C ARG A 20 6.04 26.99 9.74
N MET A 21 5.66 28.20 9.34
CA MET A 21 5.87 29.43 10.13
C MET A 21 5.20 29.37 11.52
N PHE A 22 4.19 28.50 11.67
CA PHE A 22 3.54 28.20 12.93
C PHE A 22 3.68 26.70 13.20
N GLU A 23 4.28 26.34 14.33
CA GLU A 23 4.30 24.96 14.79
C GLU A 23 2.89 24.55 15.19
N ASP A 24 2.36 23.53 14.53
CA ASP A 24 1.08 22.93 14.90
C ASP A 24 1.42 21.66 15.71
N GLU A 25 1.29 21.70 17.04
CA GLU A 25 1.56 20.52 17.91
C GLU A 25 0.86 19.25 17.41
N ARG A 26 -0.28 19.41 16.75
CA ARG A 26 -1.05 18.34 16.11
C ARG A 26 -0.24 17.61 15.04
N PHE A 27 0.58 18.31 14.28
CA PHE A 27 1.46 17.71 13.27
C PHE A 27 2.52 16.82 13.90
N GLN A 28 3.17 17.28 14.99
CA GLN A 28 4.17 16.48 15.69
C GLN A 28 3.56 15.21 16.31
N LYS A 29 2.38 15.34 16.93
CA LYS A 29 1.63 14.20 17.48
C LYS A 29 1.26 13.20 16.38
N GLN A 30 0.77 13.68 15.23
CA GLN A 30 0.44 12.84 14.08
C GLN A 30 1.67 12.15 13.48
N HIS A 31 2.79 12.87 13.35
CA HIS A 31 4.04 12.31 12.82
C HIS A 31 4.56 11.17 13.70
N ASN A 32 4.60 11.38 15.02
CA ASN A 32 5.03 10.36 15.98
C ASN A 32 4.10 9.13 15.95
N LEU A 33 2.79 9.34 15.85
CA LEU A 33 1.80 8.27 15.74
C LEU A 33 2.02 7.44 14.47
N MET A 34 2.18 8.11 13.31
CA MET A 34 2.43 7.44 12.03
C MET A 34 3.70 6.59 12.09
N LYS A 35 4.77 7.13 12.66
CA LYS A 35 6.04 6.40 12.84
C LYS A 35 5.86 5.13 13.69
N ALA A 36 5.13 5.22 14.80
CA ALA A 36 4.86 4.06 15.65
C ALA A 36 4.03 2.99 14.93
N ILE A 37 3.05 3.39 14.11
CA ILE A 37 2.26 2.46 13.28
C ILE A 37 3.17 1.76 12.25
N ASP A 38 4.05 2.51 11.59
CA ASP A 38 4.97 1.97 10.59
C ASP A 38 5.96 0.96 11.21
N GLU A 39 6.52 1.28 12.37
CA GLU A 39 7.39 0.37 13.13
C GLU A 39 6.66 -0.93 13.51
N LEU A 40 5.40 -0.82 13.96
CA LEU A 40 4.59 -2.00 14.30
C LEU A 40 4.32 -2.87 13.07
N ASN A 41 3.94 -2.25 11.95
CA ASN A 41 3.70 -2.95 10.69
C ASN A 41 4.98 -3.58 10.12
N GLN A 42 6.15 -2.96 10.32
CA GLN A 42 7.42 -3.54 9.91
C GLN A 42 7.75 -4.80 10.72
N LYS A 43 7.43 -4.81 12.03
CA LYS A 43 7.74 -5.91 12.94
C LYS A 43 6.78 -7.09 12.85
N PHE A 44 5.48 -6.83 12.73
CA PHE A 44 4.43 -7.86 12.83
C PHE A 44 3.80 -8.25 11.49
N GLY A 45 4.12 -7.53 10.41
CA GLY A 45 3.60 -7.78 9.07
C GLY A 45 2.89 -6.57 8.49
N LYS A 46 2.92 -6.47 7.16
CA LYS A 46 2.25 -5.38 6.45
C LYS A 46 0.75 -5.40 6.76
N ASP A 47 0.20 -4.23 7.06
CA ASP A 47 -1.22 -4.02 7.41
C ASP A 47 -1.69 -4.68 8.73
N THR A 48 -0.78 -5.00 9.67
CA THR A 48 -1.18 -5.50 11.01
C THR A 48 -1.92 -4.46 11.84
N VAL A 49 -1.51 -3.18 11.77
CA VAL A 49 -2.17 -2.05 12.42
C VAL A 49 -2.53 -1.00 11.39
N ARG A 50 -3.80 -0.58 11.44
CA ARG A 50 -4.40 0.35 10.48
C ARG A 50 -5.41 1.26 11.17
N PHE A 51 -5.70 2.38 10.54
CA PHE A 51 -6.77 3.26 10.99
C PHE A 51 -8.13 2.58 10.89
N GLY A 52 -8.90 2.59 11.99
CA GLY A 52 -10.21 1.95 12.07
C GLY A 52 -11.27 2.52 11.11
N SER A 53 -11.05 3.73 10.58
CA SER A 53 -11.90 4.35 9.55
C SER A 53 -11.71 3.74 8.16
N VAL A 54 -10.59 3.05 7.91
CA VAL A 54 -10.33 2.41 6.62
C VAL A 54 -11.00 1.04 6.64
N LYS A 55 -12.09 0.88 5.87
CA LYS A 55 -12.77 -0.41 5.73
C LYS A 55 -11.80 -1.51 5.29
N ASN A 56 -11.90 -2.68 5.91
CA ASN A 56 -11.19 -3.89 5.51
C ASN A 56 -11.82 -4.53 4.26
N GLU A 57 -12.09 -3.72 3.22
CA GLU A 57 -12.59 -4.22 1.94
C GLU A 57 -11.43 -4.81 1.15
N GLY A 58 -10.95 -5.97 1.59
CA GLY A 58 -10.16 -6.91 0.81
C GLY A 58 -8.78 -6.43 0.40
N SER A 59 -7.78 -7.30 0.62
CA SER A 59 -6.51 -7.25 -0.08
C SER A 59 -6.73 -6.81 -1.53
N TRP A 60 -6.06 -5.75 -1.96
CA TRP A 60 -6.06 -5.24 -3.33
C TRP A 60 -5.50 -6.33 -4.25
N LYS A 61 -6.30 -7.37 -4.54
CA LYS A 61 -5.93 -8.48 -5.39
C LYS A 61 -6.17 -8.02 -6.81
N MET A 62 -5.11 -8.07 -7.61
CA MET A 62 -5.20 -7.83 -9.04
C MET A 62 -6.31 -8.72 -9.60
N LYS A 63 -7.33 -8.12 -10.23
CA LYS A 63 -8.39 -8.86 -10.92
C LYS A 63 -7.80 -9.48 -12.18
N GLN A 64 -7.22 -10.67 -12.04
CA GLN A 64 -6.57 -11.44 -13.11
C GLN A 64 -7.59 -12.19 -14.00
N THR A 65 -8.72 -11.58 -14.34
CA THR A 65 -9.78 -12.22 -15.15
C THR A 65 -9.39 -12.52 -16.60
N ARG A 66 -8.19 -12.11 -17.03
CA ARG A 66 -7.63 -12.37 -18.37
C ARG A 66 -6.18 -12.87 -18.31
N LYS A 67 -5.78 -13.50 -17.20
CA LYS A 67 -4.45 -14.15 -17.14
C LYS A 67 -4.53 -15.42 -18.00
N SER A 68 -3.68 -15.52 -19.01
CA SER A 68 -3.48 -16.79 -19.72
C SER A 68 -2.85 -17.81 -18.76
N GLN A 69 -3.19 -19.07 -18.94
CA GLN A 69 -2.62 -20.18 -18.18
C GLN A 69 -1.07 -20.09 -18.24
N SER A 70 -0.42 -20.18 -17.08
CA SER A 70 1.03 -20.09 -16.88
C SER A 70 1.72 -21.41 -17.24
N TYR A 71 1.57 -21.87 -18.50
CA TYR A 71 2.06 -23.18 -18.96
C TYR A 71 3.56 -23.43 -18.76
N THR A 72 4.38 -22.38 -18.73
CA THR A 72 5.85 -22.48 -18.62
C THR A 72 6.38 -22.20 -17.21
N THR A 73 5.53 -21.71 -16.31
CA THR A 73 5.95 -21.16 -15.00
C THR A 73 5.21 -21.76 -13.82
N ASN A 74 4.15 -22.53 -14.07
CA ASN A 74 3.41 -23.23 -13.03
C ASN A 74 3.09 -24.68 -13.48
N TRP A 75 3.70 -25.65 -12.80
CA TRP A 75 3.53 -27.09 -13.10
C TRP A 75 2.09 -27.57 -12.95
N ASN A 76 1.29 -26.93 -12.09
CA ASN A 76 -0.13 -27.24 -11.88
C ASN A 76 -1.04 -26.72 -13.01
N GLU A 77 -0.49 -25.94 -13.93
CA GLU A 77 -1.20 -25.29 -15.02
C GLU A 77 -0.84 -25.88 -16.41
N ILE A 78 -0.05 -26.96 -16.44
CA ILE A 78 0.36 -27.67 -17.66
C ILE A 78 -0.81 -28.51 -18.18
N LEU A 79 -1.09 -28.45 -19.48
CA LEU A 79 -2.11 -29.24 -20.16
C LEU A 79 -1.78 -30.75 -20.03
N VAL A 80 -2.65 -31.48 -19.33
CA VAL A 80 -2.63 -32.95 -19.33
C VAL A 80 -3.50 -33.40 -20.49
N VAL A 81 -2.89 -34.04 -21.49
CA VAL A 81 -3.60 -34.73 -22.58
C VAL A 81 -3.96 -36.13 -22.08
N ASN A 82 -5.23 -36.49 -22.18
CA ASN A 82 -5.77 -37.82 -21.83
C ASN A 82 -5.61 -38.78 -23.01
#